data_AF-A0A1L7WNH2-F1
#
_entry.id   AF-A0A1L7WNH2-F1
#
_cell.length_a   1.000
_cell.length_b   1.000
_cell.length_c   1.000
_cell.angle_alpha   90.00
_cell.angle_beta   90.00
_cell.angle_gamma   90.00
#
_symmetry.space_group_name_H-M   'P 1'
#
loop_
_entity.id
_entity.type
_entity.pdbx_description
1 polymer ?
#
loop_
_entity_poly.entity_id
_entity_poly.type
_entity_poly.pdbx_seq_one_letter_code
_entity_poly.pdbx_strand_id
1 'polypeptide(L)'
;MTLSGSTLPQVSSGGSVNGTYHIVTTDGAGPIEALVDESATGKWSTAKSASVTTQVPGTDGNIAAPTKRGLVMRTLVKLGLVAKRAENVNEDYPFAVEIPSGTSCTGTINGESGLCLVKISNNNTNGPFGGVFAVQMSNSTTKARAKRVTKFTS
;
A
#
# COMPACT_ATOMS: atom_id res chain seq x y z
N MET A 1 22.76 3.30 14.06
CA MET A 1 21.49 3.16 13.33
C MET A 1 21.29 4.46 12.57
N THR A 2 21.51 4.47 11.27
CA THR A 2 21.16 5.64 10.45
C THR A 2 19.65 5.58 10.19
N LEU A 3 18.98 6.71 10.33
CA LEU A 3 17.62 6.89 9.85
C LEU A 3 17.75 7.41 8.42
N SER A 4 16.89 6.97 7.51
CA SER A 4 16.97 7.38 6.09
C SER A 4 16.60 8.85 5.89
N GLY A 5 16.29 9.57 6.97
CA GLY A 5 15.88 10.96 6.98
C GLY A 5 14.55 11.12 6.27
N SER A 6 14.54 11.92 5.21
CA SER A 6 13.37 12.16 4.35
C SER A 6 13.28 11.20 3.16
N THR A 7 14.15 10.19 3.06
CA THR A 7 14.23 9.32 1.87
C THR A 7 13.14 8.25 1.85
N LEU A 8 12.88 7.60 2.99
CA LEU A 8 11.78 6.65 3.13
C LEU A 8 10.58 7.30 3.81
N PRO A 9 9.34 6.89 3.47
CA PRO A 9 8.16 7.28 4.22
C PRO A 9 8.33 6.94 5.70
N GLN A 10 8.19 7.96 6.55
CA GLN A 10 8.28 7.80 8.00
C GLN A 10 6.89 7.54 8.56
N VAL A 11 6.74 6.50 9.40
CA VAL A 11 5.47 6.08 10.00
C VAL A 11 5.56 5.94 11.51
N SER A 12 4.40 5.89 12.17
CA SER A 12 4.26 5.56 13.59
C SER A 12 3.27 4.40 13.77
N SER A 13 3.35 3.70 14.90
CA SER A 13 2.32 2.75 15.32
C SER A 13 0.96 3.46 15.42
N GLY A 14 -0.08 2.94 14.75
CA GLY A 14 -1.39 3.60 14.66
C GLY A 14 -1.43 4.82 13.73
N GLY A 15 -0.35 5.08 12.98
CA GLY A 15 -0.32 6.11 11.93
C GLY A 15 -0.89 5.59 10.61
N SER A 16 -0.76 6.36 9.53
CA SER A 16 -1.18 5.94 8.20
C SER A 16 -0.11 6.18 7.13
N VAL A 17 -0.19 5.42 6.05
CA VAL A 17 0.55 5.62 4.82
C VAL A 17 -0.45 5.89 3.71
N ASN A 18 -0.24 6.98 2.98
CA ASN A 18 -1.12 7.40 1.90
C ASN A 18 -0.30 7.52 0.61
N GLY A 19 -0.94 7.29 -0.53
CA GLY A 19 -0.29 7.42 -1.82
C GLY A 19 -1.26 7.37 -2.99
N THR A 20 -0.69 7.25 -4.18
CA THR A 20 -1.42 7.08 -5.43
C THR A 20 -1.26 5.66 -5.93
N TYR A 21 -2.38 5.00 -6.22
CA TYR A 21 -2.44 3.70 -6.84
C TYR A 21 -2.71 3.88 -8.33
N HIS A 22 -1.73 3.53 -9.16
CA HIS A 22 -1.83 3.61 -10.60
C HIS A 22 -2.33 2.28 -11.18
N ILE A 23 -3.53 2.30 -11.77
CA ILE A 23 -4.14 1.14 -12.43
C ILE A 23 -3.79 1.18 -13.91
N VAL A 24 -2.92 0.28 -14.35
CA VAL A 24 -2.57 0.14 -15.77
C VAL A 24 -3.71 -0.55 -16.54
N THR A 25 -4.17 -1.69 -16.02
CA THR A 25 -5.17 -2.55 -16.66
C THR A 25 -6.39 -2.78 -15.77
N THR A 26 -7.52 -3.11 -16.39
CA THR A 26 -8.82 -3.29 -15.71
C THR A 26 -8.80 -4.27 -14.53
N ASP A 27 -7.88 -5.22 -14.47
CA ASP A 27 -7.76 -6.27 -13.45
C ASP A 27 -6.84 -5.89 -12.27
N GLY A 28 -6.19 -4.73 -12.32
CA GLY A 28 -5.38 -4.18 -11.24
C GLY A 28 -6.17 -3.35 -10.22
N ALA A 29 -7.50 -3.36 -10.28
CA ALA A 29 -8.33 -2.45 -9.50
C ALA A 29 -8.64 -2.97 -8.09
N GLY A 30 -9.42 -2.22 -7.31
CA GLY A 30 -9.82 -2.61 -5.96
C GLY A 30 -10.96 -3.66 -5.90
N PRO A 31 -11.35 -4.07 -4.69
CA PRO A 31 -10.79 -3.65 -3.40
C PRO A 31 -9.37 -4.18 -3.17
N ILE A 32 -8.59 -3.50 -2.31
CA ILE A 32 -7.20 -3.87 -2.01
C ILE A 32 -7.08 -4.27 -0.53
N GLU A 33 -6.13 -5.14 -0.24
CA GLU A 33 -5.80 -5.58 1.10
C GLU A 33 -4.37 -5.16 1.41
N ALA A 34 -4.09 -4.87 2.68
CA ALA A 34 -2.77 -4.45 3.13
C ALA A 34 -2.23 -5.37 4.23
N LEU A 35 -0.93 -5.69 4.13
CA LEU A 35 -0.18 -6.46 5.12
C LEU A 35 1.09 -5.70 5.49
N VAL A 36 1.49 -5.78 6.77
CA VAL A 36 2.71 -5.17 7.29
C VAL A 36 3.63 -6.25 7.85
N ASP A 37 4.81 -6.38 7.27
CA ASP A 37 5.91 -7.20 7.78
C ASP A 37 6.86 -6.34 8.60
N GLU A 38 6.82 -6.55 9.92
CA GLU A 38 7.65 -5.88 10.93
C GLU A 38 9.14 -6.22 10.84
N SER A 39 9.48 -7.35 10.22
CA SER A 39 10.87 -7.82 10.09
C SER A 39 11.56 -7.30 8.83
N ALA A 40 10.80 -6.73 7.89
CA ALA A 40 11.24 -6.35 6.55
C ALA A 40 12.01 -7.46 5.80
N THR A 41 11.61 -8.72 6.00
CA THR A 41 12.22 -9.88 5.33
C THR A 41 11.39 -10.40 4.15
N GLY A 42 10.16 -9.90 3.98
CA GLY A 42 9.22 -10.33 2.95
C GLY A 42 8.45 -11.61 3.32
N LYS A 43 8.46 -12.00 4.61
CA LYS A 43 7.72 -13.18 5.10
C LYS A 43 6.26 -12.81 5.40
N TRP A 44 5.43 -12.87 4.36
CA TRP A 44 4.02 -12.46 4.46
C TRP A 44 3.13 -13.38 5.31
N SER A 45 3.54 -14.62 5.57
CA SER A 45 2.78 -15.54 6.43
C SER A 45 2.77 -15.12 7.90
N THR A 46 3.71 -14.28 8.32
CA THR A 46 3.81 -13.72 9.68
C THR A 46 3.46 -12.23 9.72
N ALA A 47 3.03 -11.65 8.60
CA ALA A 47 2.69 -10.24 8.51
C ALA A 47 1.36 -9.94 9.21
N LYS A 48 1.23 -8.73 9.75
CA LYS A 48 0.01 -8.24 10.38
C LYS A 48 -0.91 -7.64 9.32
N SER A 49 -2.20 -7.91 9.42
CA SER A 49 -3.20 -7.25 8.56
C SER A 49 -3.30 -5.77 8.91
N ALA A 50 -3.32 -4.92 7.88
CA ALA A 50 -3.51 -3.48 8.00
C ALA A 50 -4.86 -3.07 7.39
N SER A 51 -5.49 -2.08 8.01
CA SER A 51 -6.78 -1.56 7.55
C SER A 51 -6.57 -0.60 6.39
N VAL A 52 -7.33 -0.76 5.31
CA VAL A 52 -7.31 0.17 4.18
C VAL A 52 -8.40 1.21 4.40
N THR A 53 -8.00 2.44 4.75
CA THR A 53 -8.92 3.52 5.12
C THR A 53 -9.42 4.31 3.90
N THR A 54 -8.67 4.31 2.80
CA THR A 54 -9.11 4.83 1.50
C THR A 54 -8.92 3.75 0.45
N GLN A 55 -10.05 3.26 -0.06
CA GLN A 55 -10.08 2.19 -1.05
C GLN A 55 -9.90 2.72 -2.48
N VAL A 56 -9.15 1.96 -3.27
CA VAL A 56 -9.14 2.03 -4.74
C VAL A 56 -10.48 1.47 -5.26
N PRO A 57 -11.10 2.09 -6.29
CA PRO A 57 -12.36 1.60 -6.85
C PRO A 57 -12.20 0.28 -7.57
N GLY A 58 -13.29 -0.47 -7.68
CA GLY A 58 -13.36 -1.75 -8.38
C GLY A 58 -14.30 -2.74 -7.69
N THR A 59 -14.46 -3.90 -8.31
CA THR A 59 -15.21 -5.04 -7.77
C THR A 59 -14.45 -6.31 -8.13
N ASP A 60 -14.14 -7.14 -7.14
CA ASP A 60 -13.35 -8.37 -7.29
C ASP A 60 -12.02 -8.13 -8.04
N GLY A 61 -11.36 -7.01 -7.75
CA GLY A 61 -10.13 -6.59 -8.39
C GLY A 61 -10.30 -6.04 -9.81
N ASN A 62 -11.53 -5.79 -10.27
CA ASN A 62 -11.79 -5.32 -11.63
C ASN A 62 -12.46 -3.94 -11.68
N ILE A 63 -12.08 -3.11 -12.66
CA ILE A 63 -12.74 -1.85 -13.02
C ILE A 63 -13.26 -1.89 -14.46
N ALA A 64 -14.26 -1.06 -14.76
CA ALA A 64 -14.82 -0.96 -16.10
C ALA A 64 -13.87 -0.19 -17.03
N ALA A 65 -13.56 -0.77 -18.19
CA ALA A 65 -12.83 -0.06 -19.22
C ALA A 65 -13.67 1.09 -19.83
N PRO A 66 -13.04 2.21 -20.22
CA PRO A 66 -13.73 3.36 -20.81
C PRO A 66 -14.41 3.02 -22.14
N THR A 67 -13.81 2.14 -22.95
CA THR A 67 -14.38 1.67 -24.21
C THR A 67 -15.24 0.43 -24.00
N LYS A 68 -16.55 0.65 -23.82
CA LYS A 68 -17.54 -0.42 -23.64
C LYS A 68 -17.49 -1.41 -24.81
N ARG A 69 -16.98 -2.62 -24.57
CA ARG A 69 -17.08 -3.76 -25.51
C ARG A 69 -18.52 -3.90 -25.99
N GLY A 70 -18.74 -3.79 -27.30
CA GLY A 70 -20.04 -3.93 -27.94
C GLY A 70 -20.72 -5.26 -27.57
N LEU A 71 -22.05 -5.30 -27.68
CA LEU A 71 -22.89 -6.42 -27.22
C LEU A 71 -22.40 -7.79 -27.74
N VAL A 72 -21.91 -7.83 -28.98
CA VAL A 72 -21.39 -9.03 -29.64
C VAL A 72 -20.19 -9.62 -28.90
N MET A 73 -19.19 -8.81 -28.54
CA MET A 73 -18.00 -9.30 -27.82
C MET A 73 -18.35 -9.76 -26.40
N ARG A 74 -19.32 -9.11 -25.74
CA ARG A 74 -19.82 -9.57 -24.44
C ARG A 74 -20.46 -10.96 -24.55
N THR A 75 -21.26 -11.20 -25.58
CA THR A 75 -21.90 -12.49 -25.81
C THR A 75 -20.88 -13.57 -26.16
N LEU A 76 -19.89 -13.29 -27.02
CA LEU A 76 -18.84 -14.25 -27.36
C LEU A 76 -17.96 -14.64 -26.16
N VAL A 77 -17.64 -13.68 -25.28
CA VAL A 77 -16.95 -13.96 -24.02
C VAL A 77 -17.81 -14.80 -23.08
N LYS A 78 -19.10 -14.47 -22.95
CA LYS A 78 -20.03 -15.23 -22.09
C LYS A 78 -20.26 -16.66 -22.57
N LEU A 79 -20.21 -16.87 -23.88
CA LEU A 79 -20.31 -18.20 -24.51
C LEU A 79 -18.96 -18.96 -24.53
N GLY A 80 -17.88 -18.38 -23.98
CA GLY A 80 -16.56 -19.01 -23.95
C GLY A 80 -15.85 -19.10 -25.30
N LEU A 81 -16.39 -18.44 -26.34
CA LEU A 81 -15.83 -18.44 -27.69
C LEU A 81 -14.64 -17.48 -27.82
N VAL A 82 -14.51 -16.52 -26.88
CA VAL A 82 -13.40 -15.56 -26.82
C VAL A 82 -13.03 -15.31 -25.36
N ALA A 83 -11.72 -15.24 -25.04
CA ALA A 83 -11.27 -14.95 -23.69
C ALA A 83 -11.49 -13.47 -23.31
N LYS A 84 -11.95 -13.20 -22.08
CA LYS A 84 -11.97 -11.85 -21.51
C LYS A 84 -10.52 -11.41 -21.23
N ARG A 85 -9.99 -10.50 -22.03
CA ARG A 85 -8.69 -9.86 -21.75
C ARG A 85 -8.87 -8.63 -20.87
N ALA A 86 -7.87 -8.32 -20.05
CA ALA A 86 -7.79 -7.03 -19.38
C ALA A 86 -7.54 -5.91 -20.41
N GLU A 87 -8.09 -4.73 -20.17
CA GLU A 87 -7.91 -3.56 -21.04
C GLU A 87 -7.12 -2.49 -20.32
N ASN A 88 -6.36 -1.67 -21.05
CA ASN A 88 -5.67 -0.53 -20.45
C ASN A 88 -6.69 0.52 -20.02
N VAL A 89 -6.54 1.03 -18.80
CA VAL A 89 -7.35 2.12 -18.25
C VAL A 89 -6.48 3.32 -17.86
N ASN A 90 -5.26 3.08 -17.35
CA ASN A 90 -4.29 4.11 -16.96
C ASN A 90 -4.91 5.21 -16.08
N GLU A 91 -5.41 4.80 -14.91
CA GLU A 91 -6.12 5.67 -13.97
C GLU A 91 -5.40 5.72 -12.62
N ASP A 92 -5.40 6.90 -12.00
CA ASP A 92 -4.79 7.14 -10.69
C ASP A 92 -5.86 7.31 -9.62
N TYR A 93 -5.73 6.57 -8.53
CA TYR A 93 -6.63 6.67 -7.38
C TYR A 93 -5.86 6.86 -6.08
N PRO A 94 -6.35 7.70 -5.16
CA PRO A 94 -5.74 7.78 -3.84
C PRO A 94 -5.98 6.47 -3.08
N PHE A 95 -5.00 6.06 -2.29
CA PHE A 95 -5.17 5.01 -1.29
C PHE A 95 -4.59 5.46 0.05
N ALA A 96 -5.09 4.86 1.12
CA ALA A 96 -4.58 5.07 2.47
C ALA A 96 -4.67 3.76 3.26
N VAL A 97 -3.61 3.43 3.97
CA VAL A 97 -3.46 2.24 4.80
C VAL A 97 -3.08 2.67 6.21
N GLU A 98 -3.81 2.19 7.19
CA GLU A 98 -3.51 2.36 8.60
C GLU A 98 -2.46 1.33 9.05
N ILE A 99 -1.38 1.81 9.65
CA ILE A 99 -0.38 0.94 10.29
C ILE A 99 -0.96 0.46 11.62
N PRO A 100 -1.12 -0.85 11.84
CA PRO A 100 -1.76 -1.37 13.04
C PRO A 100 -1.13 -0.81 14.32
N SER A 101 -1.95 -0.59 15.35
CA SER A 101 -1.42 -0.22 16.67
C SER A 101 -0.54 -1.33 17.23
N GLY A 102 0.50 -0.95 17.98
CA GLY A 102 1.51 -1.88 18.46
C GLY A 102 2.45 -2.42 17.38
N THR A 103 2.42 -1.85 16.16
CA THR A 103 3.41 -2.19 15.13
C THR A 103 4.79 -1.70 15.55
N SER A 104 5.80 -2.57 15.44
CA SER A 104 7.21 -2.24 15.67
C SER A 104 8.05 -2.67 14.49
N CYS A 105 8.61 -1.70 13.75
CA CYS A 105 9.49 -2.00 12.64
C CYS A 105 10.89 -2.34 13.15
N THR A 106 11.33 -3.57 12.92
CA THR A 106 12.61 -4.12 13.39
C THR A 106 13.56 -4.45 12.24
N GLY A 107 13.06 -4.41 11.00
CA GLY A 107 13.82 -4.74 9.82
C GLY A 107 15.00 -3.82 9.57
N THR A 108 16.01 -4.36 8.89
CA THR A 108 17.16 -3.60 8.39
C THR A 108 17.43 -3.99 6.94
N ILE A 109 17.46 -3.00 6.04
CA ILE A 109 17.76 -3.17 4.61
C ILE A 109 18.86 -2.18 4.25
N ASN A 110 19.96 -2.64 3.65
CA ASN A 110 21.08 -1.79 3.22
C ASN A 110 21.64 -0.84 4.31
N GLY A 111 21.62 -1.28 5.58
CA GLY A 111 22.10 -0.48 6.72
C GLY A 111 21.08 0.50 7.31
N GLU A 112 19.91 0.65 6.69
CA GLU A 112 18.78 1.41 7.21
C GLU A 112 17.94 0.53 8.14
N SER A 113 17.80 0.93 9.40
CA SER A 113 17.09 0.15 10.42
C SER A 113 15.73 0.74 10.75
N GLY A 114 14.88 -0.04 11.41
CA GLY A 114 13.53 0.39 11.76
C GLY A 114 12.57 0.28 10.58
N LEU A 115 12.82 -0.66 9.67
CA LEU A 115 12.01 -0.83 8.45
C LEU A 115 10.90 -1.85 8.65
N CYS A 116 9.74 -1.54 8.09
CA CYS A 116 8.69 -2.50 7.78
C CYS A 116 8.51 -2.57 6.26
N LEU A 117 8.06 -3.71 5.77
CA LEU A 117 7.54 -3.79 4.40
C LEU A 117 6.01 -3.79 4.45
N VAL A 118 5.40 -2.92 3.65
CA VAL A 118 3.95 -2.89 3.47
C VAL A 118 3.65 -3.47 2.10
N LYS A 119 2.87 -4.55 2.08
CA LYS A 119 2.30 -5.12 0.86
C LYS A 119 0.89 -4.61 0.70
N ILE A 120 0.55 -4.18 -0.50
CA ILE A 120 -0.81 -3.88 -0.92
C ILE A 120 -1.11 -4.73 -2.14
N SER A 121 -2.23 -5.44 -2.13
CA SER A 121 -2.68 -6.21 -3.30
C SER A 121 -4.18 -6.36 -3.34
N ASN A 122 -4.77 -6.42 -4.54
CA ASN A 122 -6.14 -6.87 -4.70
C ASN A 122 -6.24 -8.40 -4.67
N ASN A 123 -7.48 -8.90 -4.55
CA ASN A 123 -7.79 -10.32 -4.69
C ASN A 123 -8.52 -10.56 -6.01
N ASN A 124 -7.76 -10.67 -7.10
CA ASN A 124 -8.28 -10.96 -8.44
C ASN A 124 -7.90 -12.40 -8.84
N THR A 125 -8.83 -13.13 -9.45
CA THR A 125 -8.63 -14.50 -9.91
C THR A 125 -7.51 -14.64 -10.95
N ASN A 126 -7.25 -13.59 -11.74
CA ASN A 126 -6.16 -13.58 -12.72
C ASN A 126 -4.77 -13.29 -12.10
N GLY A 127 -4.72 -13.01 -10.81
CA GLY A 127 -3.51 -12.77 -10.04
C GLY A 127 -3.69 -11.62 -9.05
N PRO A 128 -2.98 -11.63 -7.91
CA PRO A 128 -2.95 -10.47 -7.04
C PRO A 128 -2.11 -9.35 -7.67
N PHE A 129 -2.72 -8.20 -7.90
CA PHE A 129 -2.09 -7.00 -8.44
C PHE A 129 -1.84 -5.99 -7.34
N GLY A 130 -0.66 -5.37 -7.36
CA GLY A 130 -0.26 -4.37 -6.38
C GLY A 130 1.26 -4.33 -6.23
N GLY A 131 1.73 -4.06 -5.02
CA GLY A 131 3.16 -3.88 -4.78
C GLY A 131 3.56 -3.95 -3.32
N VAL A 132 4.87 -3.88 -3.10
CA VAL A 132 5.49 -3.85 -1.78
C VAL A 132 6.40 -2.63 -1.71
N PHE A 133 6.30 -1.87 -0.63
CA PHE A 133 7.17 -0.73 -0.37
C PHE A 133 7.68 -0.75 1.07
N ALA A 134 8.85 -0.15 1.28
CA ALA A 134 9.43 -0.01 2.61
C ALA A 134 8.94 1.28 3.28
N VAL A 135 8.62 1.17 4.57
CA VAL A 135 8.39 2.31 5.44
C VAL A 135 9.34 2.22 6.62
N GLN A 136 9.73 3.37 7.17
CA GLN A 136 10.59 3.41 8.32
C GLN A 136 9.82 3.95 9.51
N MET A 137 9.81 3.20 10.60
CA MET A 137 9.33 3.71 11.88
C MET A 137 10.52 4.29 12.63
N SER A 138 10.44 5.57 12.96
CA SER A 138 11.36 6.17 13.91
C SER A 138 11.20 5.43 15.24
N ASN A 139 12.16 4.58 15.59
CA ASN A 139 12.41 4.25 17.00
C ASN A 139 12.85 5.55 17.66
N SER A 140 11.90 6.38 18.09
CA SER A 140 12.16 7.67 18.72
C SER A 140 12.90 7.45 20.05
N THR A 141 14.22 7.31 19.96
CA THR A 141 15.17 7.98 20.84
C THR A 141 15.60 9.32 20.26
N THR A 142 14.83 9.88 19.33
CA THR A 142 14.74 11.34 19.20
C THR A 142 14.15 11.86 20.50
N LYS A 143 15.03 12.14 21.48
CA LYS A 143 14.74 13.13 22.52
C LYS A 143 14.10 14.28 21.76
N ALA A 144 12.81 14.53 21.99
CA ALA A 144 12.21 15.79 21.60
C ALA A 144 13.23 16.85 22.02
N ARG A 145 13.73 17.64 21.08
CA ARG A 145 14.54 18.80 21.44
C ARG A 145 13.58 19.68 22.21
N ALA A 146 13.51 19.46 23.52
CA ALA A 146 12.74 20.27 24.43
C ALA A 146 13.17 21.69 24.11
N LYS A 147 12.25 22.47 23.53
CA LYS A 147 12.47 23.89 23.30
C LYS A 147 12.68 24.43 24.70
N ARG A 148 13.95 24.61 25.08
CA ARG A 148 14.34 25.14 26.38
C ARG A 148 13.86 26.58 26.36
N VAL A 149 12.63 26.81 26.81
CA VAL A 149 12.08 28.15 27.01
C VAL A 149 12.99 28.78 28.04
N THR A 150 13.92 29.59 27.55
CA THR A 150 14.91 30.27 28.36
C THR A 150 14.25 31.54 28.88
N LYS A 151 13.79 31.40 30.12
CA LYS A 151 13.91 32.36 31.22
C LYS A 151 13.05 33.64 31.21
N PHE A 152 12.33 33.75 32.33
CA PHE A 152 11.85 34.97 32.99
C PHE A 152 12.88 36.12 32.94
N THR A 153 12.38 37.32 32.64
CA THR A 153 12.94 38.59 33.14
C THR A 153 11.82 39.58 33.44
N SER A 154 11.83 40.00 34.71
CA SER A 154 11.30 41.20 35.39
C SER A 154 9.87 41.66 35.12
#